data_AF-B5EVR8-F1
#
_entry.id   AF-B5EVR8-F1
#
_cell.length_a   1.000
_cell.length_b   1.000
_cell.length_c   1.000
_cell.angle_alpha   90.00
_cell.angle_beta   90.00
_cell.angle_gamma   90.00
#
_symmetry.space_group_name_H-M   'P 1'
#
loop_
_entity.id
_entity.type
_entity.pdbx_description
1 polymer ?
#
loop_
_entity_poly.entity_id
_entity_poly.type
_entity_poly.pdbx_seq_one_letter_code
_entity_poly.pdbx_strand_id
1 'polypeptide(L)'
;MFIEEAGAIPSCFSIASELSLIDQAKRTYGYLPALSGVITDTGTFQSQDNEEDLLPQLACLVEGRGRVFIYHGGFVAFVDDEQTFITRMD
;
A
#
# COMPACT_ATOMS: atom_id res chain seq x y z
N MET A 1 0.63 -14.13 6.96
CA MET A 1 0.08 -13.72 8.27
C MET A 1 -0.79 -12.50 8.00
N PHE A 2 -2.12 -12.66 8.03
CA PHE A 2 -3.04 -11.54 7.93
C PHE A 2 -3.12 -10.89 9.31
N ILE A 3 -3.05 -9.57 9.37
CA ILE A 3 -3.21 -8.83 10.63
C ILE A 3 -4.65 -8.37 10.68
N GLU A 4 -5.36 -8.72 11.76
CA GLU A 4 -6.79 -8.41 11.94
C GLU A 4 -7.08 -6.90 11.84
N GLU A 5 -6.15 -6.03 12.25
CA GLU A 5 -6.28 -4.57 12.12
C GLU A 5 -6.21 -4.04 10.69
N ALA A 6 -5.54 -4.75 9.77
CA ALA A 6 -5.60 -4.38 8.35
C ALA A 6 -6.98 -4.73 7.73
N GLY A 7 -7.76 -5.58 8.40
CA GLY A 7 -9.19 -5.84 8.20
C GLY A 7 -9.64 -5.97 6.75
N ALA A 8 -10.10 -4.86 6.18
CA ALA A 8 -10.67 -4.77 4.84
C ALA A 8 -9.62 -4.61 3.72
N ILE A 9 -8.43 -4.08 4.03
CA ILE A 9 -7.43 -3.73 3.01
C ILE A 9 -6.86 -4.99 2.35
N PRO A 10 -6.34 -6.00 3.08
CA PRO A 10 -5.83 -7.20 2.43
C PRO A 10 -6.93 -8.03 1.75
N SER A 11 -8.17 -7.96 2.26
CA SER A 11 -9.27 -8.80 1.79
C SER A 11 -9.92 -8.30 0.49
N CYS A 12 -9.68 -7.06 0.08
CA CYS A 12 -10.14 -6.56 -1.21
C CYS A 12 -9.27 -6.99 -2.40
N PHE A 13 -8.10 -7.59 -2.15
CA PHE A 13 -7.19 -8.03 -3.21
C PHE A 13 -7.41 -9.50 -3.58
N SER A 14 -7.44 -9.76 -4.88
CA SER A 14 -7.56 -11.09 -5.45
C SER A 14 -6.33 -11.43 -6.29
N ILE A 15 -5.70 -12.55 -5.93
CA ILE A 15 -4.57 -13.12 -6.70
C ILE A 15 -5.00 -13.62 -8.08
N ALA A 16 -6.29 -13.94 -8.26
CA ALA A 16 -6.86 -14.44 -9.51
C ALA A 16 -7.33 -13.32 -10.45
N SER A 17 -7.33 -12.05 -10.01
CA SER A 17 -7.75 -10.93 -10.85
C SER A 17 -6.74 -10.64 -11.95
N GLU A 18 -7.16 -10.27 -13.16
CA GLU A 18 -6.21 -9.81 -14.19
C GLU A 18 -5.64 -8.41 -13.91
N LEU A 19 -6.22 -7.68 -12.94
CA LEU A 19 -5.81 -6.33 -12.57
C LEU A 19 -4.53 -6.32 -11.72
N SER A 20 -3.72 -5.28 -11.90
CA SER A 20 -2.59 -4.96 -11.02
C SER A 20 -3.07 -4.70 -9.59
N LEU A 21 -2.16 -4.78 -8.61
CA LEU A 21 -2.48 -4.50 -7.22
C LEU A 21 -3.07 -3.09 -7.05
N ILE A 22 -2.49 -2.11 -7.74
CA ILE A 22 -2.90 -0.71 -7.67
C ILE A 22 -4.24 -0.46 -8.38
N ASP A 23 -4.51 -1.14 -9.49
CA ASP A 23 -5.81 -1.03 -10.16
C ASP A 23 -6.92 -1.67 -9.34
N GLN A 24 -6.64 -2.79 -8.65
CA GLN A 24 -7.58 -3.36 -7.67
C GLN A 24 -7.86 -2.39 -6.52
N ALA A 25 -6.84 -1.68 -6.03
CA ALA A 25 -7.01 -0.67 -4.99
C ALA A 25 -7.89 0.49 -5.48
N LYS A 26 -7.59 1.09 -6.64
CA LYS A 26 -8.40 2.16 -7.23
C LYS A 26 -9.83 1.72 -7.54
N ARG A 27 -10.03 0.47 -7.98
CA ARG A 27 -11.37 -0.07 -8.22
C ARG A 27 -12.18 -0.23 -6.92
N THR A 28 -11.52 -0.60 -5.83
CA THR A 28 -12.16 -0.83 -4.53
C THR A 28 -12.47 0.47 -3.81
N TYR A 29 -11.49 1.37 -3.73
CA TYR A 29 -11.56 2.59 -2.92
C TYR A 29 -11.92 3.84 -3.73
N GLY A 30 -11.98 3.73 -5.06
CA GLY A 30 -12.23 4.85 -5.95
C GLY A 30 -11.00 5.73 -6.14
N TYR A 31 -11.20 7.04 -6.12
CA TYR A 31 -10.12 8.01 -6.30
C TYR A 31 -9.26 8.08 -5.03
N LEU A 32 -7.98 7.73 -5.18
CA LEU A 32 -6.97 7.82 -4.12
C LEU A 32 -5.97 8.92 -4.48
N PRO A 33 -5.79 9.95 -3.62
CA PRO A 33 -4.81 11.00 -3.88
C PRO A 33 -3.39 10.43 -3.75
N ALA A 34 -2.60 10.56 -4.82
CA ALA A 34 -1.21 10.15 -4.83
C ALA A 34 -0.38 11.07 -3.92
N LEU A 35 0.50 10.50 -3.10
CA LEU A 35 1.48 11.25 -2.33
C LEU A 35 2.86 11.15 -2.98
N SER A 36 3.64 12.22 -2.88
CA SER A 36 5.01 12.26 -3.37
C SER A 36 5.99 11.70 -2.35
N GLY A 37 6.87 10.82 -2.82
CA GLY A 37 7.95 10.23 -2.02
C GLY A 37 8.41 8.89 -2.60
N VAL A 38 9.21 8.16 -1.84
CA VAL A 38 9.83 6.89 -2.23
C VAL A 38 9.53 5.84 -1.18
N ILE A 39 9.24 4.62 -1.62
CA ILE A 39 9.11 3.44 -0.75
C ILE A 39 10.35 2.58 -0.95
N THR A 40 11.08 2.29 0.13
CA THR A 40 12.25 1.41 0.08
C THR A 40 11.85 -0.06 -0.09
N ASP A 41 12.83 -0.94 -0.32
CA ASP A 41 12.59 -2.38 -0.42
C ASP A 41 11.99 -2.99 0.87
N THR A 42 12.30 -2.38 2.02
CA THR A 42 11.77 -2.72 3.35
C THR A 42 10.39 -2.12 3.62
N GLY A 43 9.87 -1.28 2.72
CA GLY A 43 8.59 -0.59 2.87
C GLY A 43 8.66 0.72 3.65
N THR A 44 9.85 1.27 3.92
CA THR A 44 9.98 2.59 4.57
C THR A 44 9.56 3.67 3.58
N PHE A 45 8.67 4.58 4.00
CA PHE A 45 8.28 5.73 3.20
C PHE A 45 9.11 6.95 3.54
N GLN A 46 9.75 7.51 2.51
CA GLN A 46 10.59 8.70 2.61
C GLN A 46 9.97 9.80 1.73
N SER A 47 9.77 10.99 2.30
CA SER A 47 9.28 12.16 1.57
C SER A 47 9.96 13.41 2.06
N GLN A 48 10.16 14.38 1.17
CA GLN A 48 10.70 15.70 1.53
C GLN A 48 9.75 16.49 2.44
N ASP A 49 8.45 16.15 2.40
CA ASP A 49 7.42 16.83 3.19
C ASP A 49 7.30 16.25 4.62
N ASN A 50 7.96 15.12 4.92
CA ASN A 50 7.96 14.51 6.25
C ASN A 50 9.26 14.83 6.99
N GLU A 51 9.15 15.22 8.26
CA GLU A 51 10.32 15.44 9.12
C GLU A 51 11.11 14.16 9.39
N GLU A 52 10.43 13.01 9.41
CA GLU A 52 11.01 11.69 9.64
C GLU A 52 10.45 10.64 8.66
N ASP A 53 11.25 9.60 8.41
CA ASP A 53 10.84 8.45 7.61
C ASP A 53 9.68 7.70 8.29
N LEU A 54 8.65 7.34 7.52
CA LEU A 54 7.55 6.53 8.05
C LEU A 54 7.88 5.05 7.90
N LEU A 55 7.99 4.38 9.04
CA LEU A 55 8.13 2.93 9.09
C LEU A 55 6.75 2.26 8.99
N PRO A 56 6.61 1.19 8.18
CA PRO A 56 5.35 0.49 8.08
C PRO A 56 5.07 -0.22 9.41
N GLN A 57 3.84 -0.07 9.91
CA GLN A 57 3.37 -0.85 11.04
C GLN A 57 3.09 -2.29 10.59
N LEU A 58 2.50 -2.42 9.41
CA LEU A 58 2.09 -3.70 8.85
C LEU A 58 2.56 -3.83 7.40
N ALA A 59 2.88 -5.06 7.02
CA ALA A 59 3.17 -5.43 5.64
C ALA A 59 2.38 -6.68 5.27
N CYS A 60 1.72 -6.65 4.12
CA CYS A 60 0.99 -7.79 3.57
C CYS A 60 1.56 -8.14 2.20
N LEU A 61 1.92 -9.41 2.00
CA LEU A 61 2.25 -9.93 0.68
C LEU A 61 0.95 -10.40 0.00
N VAL A 62 0.67 -9.86 -1.18
CA VAL A 62 -0.35 -10.37 -2.09
C VAL A 62 0.38 -11.22 -3.12
N GLU A 63 0.33 -12.55 -2.93
CA GLU A 63 1.12 -13.51 -3.70
C GLU A 63 0.95 -13.31 -5.22
N GLY A 64 2.08 -13.17 -5.92
CA GLY A 64 2.12 -12.92 -7.36
C GLY A 64 1.58 -11.55 -7.81
N ARG A 65 1.29 -10.63 -6.88
CA ARG A 65 0.76 -9.28 -7.18
C ARG A 65 1.58 -8.15 -6.59
N GLY A 66 2.19 -8.33 -5.43
CA GLY A 66 3.00 -7.31 -4.79
C GLY A 66 2.83 -7.27 -3.28
N ARG A 67 3.15 -6.13 -2.68
CA ARG A 67 3.13 -5.88 -1.24
C ARG A 67 2.31 -4.65 -0.92
N VAL A 68 1.62 -4.71 0.21
CA VAL A 68 0.89 -3.58 0.79
C VAL A 68 1.55 -3.23 2.12
N PHE A 69 1.91 -1.98 2.30
CA PHE A 69 2.47 -1.44 3.53
C PHE A 69 1.49 -0.46 4.16
N ILE A 70 1.24 -0.59 5.46
CA ILE A 70 0.31 0.25 6.21
C ILE A 70 1.10 0.96 7.29
N TYR A 71 1.02 2.28 7.31
CA TYR A 71 1.75 3.14 8.24
C TYR A 71 0.80 3.72 9.28
N HIS A 72 1.37 4.36 10.31
CA HIS A 72 0.59 5.16 11.24
C HIS A 72 -0.01 6.39 10.55
N GLY A 73 -1.21 6.82 10.94
CA GLY A 73 -1.88 7.98 10.36
C GLY A 73 -2.63 7.72 9.04
N GLY A 74 -2.96 6.45 8.75
CA GLY A 74 -3.81 6.07 7.61
C GLY A 74 -3.09 6.01 6.26
N PHE A 75 -1.76 6.17 6.23
CA PHE A 75 -1.02 6.02 4.98
C PHE A 75 -0.96 4.55 4.58
N VAL A 76 -1.12 4.30 3.28
CA VAL A 76 -1.06 2.97 2.68
C VAL A 76 -0.28 3.04 1.39
N ALA A 77 0.74 2.18 1.26
CA ALA A 77 1.49 2.00 0.03
C ALA A 77 1.20 0.64 -0.60
N PHE A 78 0.99 0.66 -1.91
CA PHE A 78 0.84 -0.50 -2.77
C PHE A 78 2.08 -0.56 -3.67
N VAL A 79 2.80 -1.68 -3.62
CA VAL A 79 4.06 -1.86 -4.31
C VAL A 79 3.98 -3.16 -5.10
N ASP A 80 3.96 -3.07 -6.42
CA ASP A 80 4.12 -4.21 -7.31
C ASP A 80 5.46 -4.12 -8.07
N ASP A 81 5.69 -5.06 -8.99
CA ASP A 81 6.97 -5.15 -9.71
C ASP A 81 7.17 -4.00 -10.72
N GLU A 82 6.09 -3.30 -11.10
CA GLU A 82 6.12 -2.25 -12.12
C GLU A 82 6.06 -0.85 -11.49
N GLN A 83 5.28 -0.70 -10.42
CA GLN A 83 4.94 0.60 -9.86
C GLN A 83 4.76 0.57 -8.34
N THR A 84 5.04 1.74 -7.76
CA THR A 84 4.78 2.05 -6.36
C THR A 84 3.76 3.18 -6.29
N PHE A 85 2.74 3.02 -5.46
CA PHE A 85 1.71 4.02 -5.24
C PHE A 85 1.44 4.15 -3.75
N ILE A 86 1.52 5.37 -3.22
CA ILE A 86 1.19 5.68 -1.84
C ILE A 86 0.06 6.69 -1.78
N THR A 87 -0.83 6.50 -0.83
CA THR A 87 -1.97 7.37 -0.55
C THR A 87 -2.24 7.43 0.95
N ARG A 88 -3.12 8.34 1.36
CA ARG A 88 -3.69 8.34 2.70
C ARG A 88 -5.14 7.90 2.59
N MET A 89 -5.46 6.80 3.27
CA MET A 89 -6.82 6.34 3.47
C MET A 89 -7.32 6.91 4.80
N ASP A 90 -8.45 7.60 4.79
CA ASP A 90 -9.11 8.15 6.00
C ASP A 90 -9.77 7.05 6.85
#